data_AF-A0A519LTZ0-F1
#
_entry.id   AF-A0A519LTZ0-F1
#
_cell.length_a   1.000
_cell.length_b   1.000
_cell.length_c   1.000
_cell.angle_alpha   90.00
_cell.angle_beta   90.00
_cell.angle_gamma   90.00
#
_symmetry.space_group_name_H-M   'P 1'
#
loop_
_entity.id
_entity.type
_entity.pdbx_description
1 polymer ?
#
loop_
_entity_poly.entity_id
_entity_poly.type
_entity_poly.pdbx_seq_one_letter_code
_entity_poly.pdbx_strand_id
1 'polypeptide(L)'
;MKALRIHAGPRAREHLEQHGLQPSDVGVIPGAAGGPKGLVLGPLDRFIFGQWLPQSTQPVHLVGASIGAWRMATACLQDSVAAFERLEHDYIHQNYDLPPGKKRPTAAHVSERFGQNLDAFYGGRVDEVLNHPRYRLHIVTSRGRHMLRREHGLATPLGYLGAFLTNTVHRKALGAWLERVVFSSPDAVGTGADAATLACAALPFATSDYRTRQVLLDAGNFMPALQASCSIPFVLQ
;
A
#
# COMPACT_ATOMS: atom_id res chain seq x y z
N MET A 1 -16.04 -16.72 -21.75
CA MET A 1 -15.19 -16.43 -20.57
C MET A 1 -16.08 -15.73 -19.53
N LYS A 2 -16.20 -16.21 -18.29
CA LYS A 2 -16.91 -15.43 -17.24
C LYS A 2 -16.02 -14.25 -16.85
N ALA A 3 -16.55 -13.03 -16.93
CA ALA A 3 -15.81 -11.79 -16.69
C ALA A 3 -15.42 -11.58 -15.20
N LEU A 4 -16.12 -12.24 -14.28
CA LEU A 4 -15.89 -12.15 -12.83
C LEU A 4 -15.82 -13.55 -12.22
N ARG A 5 -14.84 -13.76 -11.34
CA ARG A 5 -14.73 -14.95 -10.48
C ARG A 5 -14.67 -14.48 -9.03
N ILE A 6 -15.60 -14.95 -8.22
CA ILE A 6 -15.63 -14.70 -6.78
C ILE A 6 -15.12 -15.95 -6.08
N HIS A 7 -14.08 -15.78 -5.27
CA HIS A 7 -13.51 -16.85 -4.46
C HIS A 7 -13.85 -16.59 -2.99
N ALA A 8 -14.71 -17.43 -2.42
CA ALA A 8 -15.15 -17.33 -1.03
C ALA A 8 -14.89 -18.66 -0.32
N GLY A 9 -14.42 -18.59 0.93
CA GLY A 9 -14.36 -19.77 1.80
C GLY A 9 -15.77 -20.25 2.19
N PRO A 10 -15.94 -21.46 2.75
CA PRO A 10 -17.26 -22.07 2.98
C PRO A 10 -18.23 -21.16 3.75
N ARG A 11 -17.78 -20.56 4.86
CA ARG A 11 -18.61 -19.64 5.67
C ARG A 11 -18.98 -18.34 4.94
N ALA A 12 -18.02 -17.75 4.24
CA ALA A 12 -18.28 -16.53 3.47
C ALA A 12 -19.24 -16.81 2.31
N ARG A 13 -19.13 -17.97 1.66
CA ARG A 13 -20.04 -18.39 0.60
C ARG A 13 -21.46 -18.53 1.11
N GLU A 14 -21.66 -19.25 2.22
CA GLU A 14 -22.98 -19.42 2.85
C GLU A 14 -23.61 -18.07 3.21
N HIS A 15 -22.83 -17.16 3.82
CA HIS A 15 -23.28 -15.81 4.14
C HIS A 15 -23.71 -15.03 2.88
N LEU A 16 -22.89 -15.06 1.83
CA LEU A 16 -23.16 -14.35 0.57
C LEU A 16 -24.38 -14.92 -0.17
N GLU A 17 -24.60 -16.24 -0.12
CA GLU A 17 -25.78 -16.88 -0.71
C GLU A 17 -27.07 -16.48 0.02
N GLN A 18 -27.01 -16.21 1.32
CA GLN A 18 -28.18 -15.83 2.14
C GLN A 18 -28.46 -14.32 2.14
N HIS A 19 -27.43 -13.48 2.20
CA HIS A 19 -27.56 -12.05 2.47
C HIS A 19 -27.05 -11.13 1.34
N GLY A 20 -26.40 -11.71 0.32
CA GLY A 20 -25.59 -10.93 -0.63
C GLY A 20 -24.33 -10.37 0.03
N LEU A 21 -23.55 -9.58 -0.73
CA LEU A 21 -22.40 -8.84 -0.20
C LEU A 21 -22.88 -7.47 0.30
N GLN A 22 -22.83 -7.24 1.61
CA GLN A 22 -23.19 -5.96 2.21
C GLN A 22 -21.93 -5.13 2.55
N PRO A 23 -22.01 -3.79 2.52
CA PRO A 23 -20.92 -2.92 2.96
C PRO A 23 -20.45 -3.19 4.40
N SER A 24 -21.33 -3.70 5.26
CA SER A 24 -21.01 -4.06 6.65
C SER A 24 -20.16 -5.32 6.78
N ASP A 25 -20.14 -6.16 5.75
CA ASP A 25 -19.39 -7.43 5.76
C ASP A 25 -17.89 -7.22 5.47
N VAL A 26 -17.51 -6.02 5.02
CA VAL A 26 -16.14 -5.70 4.61
C VAL A 26 -15.38 -5.09 5.78
N GLY A 27 -14.46 -5.89 6.34
CA GLY A 27 -13.48 -5.42 7.33
C GLY A 27 -12.11 -5.06 6.75
N VAL A 28 -11.80 -5.52 5.52
CA VAL A 28 -10.48 -5.38 4.92
C VAL A 28 -10.57 -5.22 3.40
N ILE A 29 -9.84 -4.26 2.84
CA ILE A 29 -9.68 -4.08 1.39
C ILE A 29 -8.18 -4.15 1.05
N PRO A 30 -7.71 -5.23 0.40
CA PRO A 30 -6.33 -5.32 -0.07
C PRO A 30 -6.16 -4.69 -1.47
N GLY A 31 -5.40 -3.61 -1.54
CA GLY A 31 -4.89 -2.99 -2.77
C GLY A 31 -3.59 -3.64 -3.23
N ALA A 32 -3.68 -4.51 -4.25
CA ALA A 32 -2.51 -5.17 -4.82
C ALA A 32 -1.60 -4.20 -5.60
N ALA A 33 -0.30 -4.50 -5.61
CA ALA A 33 0.65 -3.86 -6.51
C ALA A 33 0.37 -4.27 -7.98
N GLY A 34 0.59 -3.37 -8.92
CA GLY A 34 0.38 -3.64 -10.34
C GLY A 34 0.82 -2.52 -11.29
N GLY A 35 1.47 -1.47 -10.76
CA GLY A 35 1.81 -0.25 -11.50
C GLY A 35 0.57 0.34 -12.19
N PRO A 36 0.67 0.79 -13.45
CA PRO A 36 -0.45 1.43 -14.16
C PRO A 36 -1.68 0.52 -14.33
N LYS A 37 -1.52 -0.82 -14.23
CA LYS A 37 -2.67 -1.74 -14.29
C LYS A 37 -3.67 -1.51 -13.17
N GLY A 38 -3.24 -0.97 -12.04
CA GLY A 38 -4.13 -0.65 -10.92
C GLY A 38 -5.15 0.44 -11.25
N LEU A 39 -4.84 1.32 -12.21
CA LEU A 39 -5.72 2.43 -12.60
C LEU A 39 -7.03 1.98 -13.25
N VAL A 40 -7.07 0.77 -13.83
CA VAL A 40 -8.31 0.20 -14.39
C VAL A 40 -9.40 0.05 -13.33
N LEU A 41 -9.02 0.01 -12.05
CA LEU A 41 -9.93 -0.12 -10.92
C LEU A 41 -10.45 1.24 -10.43
N GLY A 42 -10.03 2.35 -11.04
CA GLY A 42 -10.43 3.70 -10.64
C GLY A 42 -11.94 3.94 -10.56
N PRO A 43 -12.75 3.57 -11.58
CA PRO A 43 -14.21 3.63 -11.47
C PRO A 43 -14.78 2.76 -10.34
N LEU A 44 -14.15 1.60 -10.07
CA LEU A 44 -14.56 0.72 -8.99
C LEU A 44 -14.23 1.34 -7.63
N ASP A 45 -13.07 1.98 -7.47
CA ASP A 45 -12.70 2.68 -6.23
C ASP A 45 -13.66 3.83 -5.93
N ARG A 46 -13.99 4.64 -6.94
CA ARG A 46 -14.99 5.72 -6.82
C ARG A 46 -16.35 5.20 -6.38
N PHE A 47 -16.79 4.07 -6.93
CA PHE A 47 -18.02 3.42 -6.48
C PHE A 47 -17.91 2.89 -5.04
N ILE A 48 -16.85 2.15 -4.72
CA ILE A 48 -16.66 1.53 -3.41
C ILE A 48 -16.56 2.61 -2.33
N PHE A 49 -15.66 3.57 -2.46
CA PHE A 49 -15.38 4.55 -1.40
C PHE A 49 -16.33 5.75 -1.43
N GLY A 50 -16.93 6.07 -2.57
CA GLY A 50 -17.84 7.21 -2.72
C GLY A 50 -19.33 6.88 -2.51
N GLN A 51 -19.76 5.65 -2.80
CA GLN A 51 -21.19 5.30 -2.84
C GLN A 51 -21.55 4.08 -2.00
N TRP A 52 -20.78 3.00 -2.11
CA TRP A 52 -21.17 1.70 -1.53
C TRP A 52 -20.73 1.55 -0.07
N LEU A 53 -19.44 1.70 0.21
CA LEU A 53 -18.88 1.53 1.55
C LEU A 53 -19.38 2.58 2.56
N PRO A 54 -19.66 3.86 2.20
CA PRO A 54 -20.25 4.83 3.13
C PRO A 54 -21.61 4.45 3.73
N GLN A 55 -22.28 3.43 3.19
CA GLN A 55 -23.56 2.91 3.74
C GLN A 55 -23.38 2.08 5.03
N SER A 56 -22.15 1.89 5.49
CA SER A 56 -21.82 1.22 6.75
C SER A 56 -20.81 2.01 7.58
N THR A 57 -20.60 1.63 8.84
CA THR A 57 -19.86 2.44 9.82
C THR A 57 -18.68 1.72 10.48
N GLN A 58 -18.57 0.39 10.32
CA GLN A 58 -17.50 -0.39 10.94
C GLN A 58 -16.11 0.04 10.44
N PRO A 59 -15.06 -0.05 11.25
CA PRO A 59 -13.70 0.18 10.78
C PRO A 59 -13.33 -0.73 9.61
N VAL A 60 -12.56 -0.21 8.65
CA VAL A 60 -12.09 -0.98 7.49
C VAL A 60 -10.59 -0.81 7.34
N HIS A 61 -9.87 -1.92 7.29
CA HIS A 61 -8.43 -1.93 7.09
C HIS A 61 -8.11 -1.86 5.59
N LEU A 62 -7.39 -0.84 5.18
CA LEU A 62 -6.97 -0.63 3.79
C LEU A 62 -5.49 -1.01 3.67
N VAL A 63 -5.21 -2.18 3.10
CA VAL A 63 -3.85 -2.72 3.01
C VAL A 63 -3.34 -2.54 1.60
N GLY A 64 -2.25 -1.81 1.40
CA GLY A 64 -1.77 -1.49 0.05
C GLY A 64 -0.27 -1.60 -0.13
N ALA A 65 0.15 -1.96 -1.34
CA ALA A 65 1.54 -1.86 -1.79
C ALA A 65 1.58 -1.20 -3.18
N SER A 66 2.61 -0.39 -3.44
CA SER A 66 2.77 0.34 -4.71
C SER A 66 1.51 1.15 -5.06
N ILE A 67 1.00 1.06 -6.30
CA ILE A 67 -0.26 1.69 -6.72
C ILE A 67 -1.45 1.33 -5.82
N GLY A 68 -1.45 0.14 -5.21
CA GLY A 68 -2.46 -0.26 -4.24
C GLY A 68 -2.37 0.58 -2.97
N ALA A 69 -1.16 0.92 -2.49
CA ALA A 69 -0.96 1.81 -1.36
C ALA A 69 -1.44 3.23 -1.67
N TRP A 70 -1.18 3.72 -2.89
CA TRP A 70 -1.67 5.02 -3.34
C TRP A 70 -3.19 5.05 -3.35
N ARG A 71 -3.84 4.05 -3.98
CA ARG A 71 -5.31 3.96 -4.00
C ARG A 71 -5.93 3.89 -2.60
N MET A 72 -5.34 3.08 -1.71
CA MET A 72 -5.82 2.95 -0.32
C MET A 72 -5.59 4.23 0.50
N ALA A 73 -4.50 4.97 0.26
CA ALA A 73 -4.27 6.26 0.91
C ALA A 73 -5.22 7.34 0.37
N THR A 74 -5.47 7.36 -0.94
CA THR A 74 -6.46 8.26 -1.58
C THR A 74 -7.87 8.01 -1.06
N ALA A 75 -8.25 6.76 -0.77
CA ALA A 75 -9.53 6.45 -0.14
C ALA A 75 -9.72 7.11 1.24
N CYS A 76 -8.63 7.43 1.95
CA CYS A 76 -8.66 8.10 3.25
C CYS A 76 -8.72 9.63 3.14
N LEU A 77 -8.65 10.20 1.93
CA LEU A 77 -8.78 11.65 1.76
C LEU A 77 -10.25 12.07 1.85
N GLN A 78 -10.48 13.29 2.34
CA GLN A 78 -11.74 13.99 2.16
C GLN A 78 -12.01 14.16 0.66
N ASP A 79 -13.27 14.01 0.26
CA ASP A 79 -13.68 13.96 -1.16
C ASP A 79 -12.87 12.93 -1.97
N SER A 80 -12.88 11.68 -1.50
CA SER A 80 -12.10 10.58 -2.07
C SER A 80 -12.41 10.35 -3.56
N VAL A 81 -13.65 10.62 -4.01
CA VAL A 81 -14.03 10.47 -5.43
C VAL A 81 -13.23 11.41 -6.32
N ALA A 82 -13.23 12.72 -6.04
CA ALA A 82 -12.43 13.67 -6.81
C ALA A 82 -10.93 13.38 -6.69
N ALA A 83 -10.48 12.93 -5.51
CA ALA A 83 -9.10 12.55 -5.30
C ALA A 83 -8.69 11.33 -6.15
N PHE A 84 -9.57 10.34 -6.35
CA PHE A 84 -9.32 9.22 -7.26
C PHE A 84 -9.22 9.66 -8.72
N GLU A 85 -10.08 10.56 -9.18
CA GLU A 85 -10.02 11.10 -10.55
C GLU A 85 -8.71 11.84 -10.79
N ARG A 86 -8.30 12.66 -9.83
CA ARG A 86 -7.01 13.33 -9.85
C ARG A 86 -5.85 12.33 -9.85
N LEU A 87 -5.92 11.27 -9.04
CA LEU A 87 -4.89 10.24 -8.99
C LEU A 87 -4.72 9.57 -10.36
N GLU A 88 -5.82 9.18 -10.99
CA GLU A 88 -5.82 8.58 -12.33
C GLU A 88 -5.18 9.55 -13.35
N HIS A 89 -5.63 10.80 -13.35
CA HIS A 89 -5.12 11.84 -14.23
C HIS A 89 -3.60 12.07 -14.04
N ASP A 90 -3.19 12.37 -12.82
CA ASP A 90 -1.81 12.76 -12.51
C ASP A 90 -0.85 11.58 -12.72
N TYR A 91 -1.27 10.34 -12.45
CA TYR A 91 -0.45 9.15 -12.71
C TYR A 91 -0.22 8.93 -14.21
N ILE A 92 -1.23 9.12 -15.04
CA ILE A 92 -1.13 8.96 -16.51
C ILE A 92 -0.24 10.04 -17.12
N HIS A 93 -0.27 11.26 -16.59
CA HIS A 93 0.47 12.41 -17.13
C HIS A 93 1.87 12.59 -16.53
N GLN A 94 2.38 11.63 -15.74
CA GLN A 94 3.74 11.70 -15.24
C GLN A 94 4.75 11.64 -16.39
N ASN A 95 5.70 12.57 -16.38
CA ASN A 95 6.82 12.58 -17.31
C ASN A 95 8.15 12.60 -16.54
N TYR A 96 9.11 11.80 -17.01
CA TYR A 96 10.47 11.75 -16.46
C TYR A 96 11.43 12.19 -17.57
N ASP A 97 11.96 13.40 -17.44
CA ASP A 97 12.89 13.94 -18.42
C ASP A 97 14.19 13.12 -18.46
N LEU A 98 14.70 12.92 -19.67
CA LEU A 98 15.97 12.25 -19.89
C LEU A 98 17.08 13.31 -19.99
N PRO A 99 18.12 13.25 -19.14
CA PRO A 99 19.30 14.08 -19.34
C PRO A 99 19.89 13.86 -20.75
N PRO A 100 20.43 14.90 -21.42
CA PRO A 100 21.00 14.76 -22.75
C PRO A 100 21.99 13.60 -22.86
N GLY A 101 21.79 12.74 -23.87
CA GLY A 101 22.64 11.58 -24.12
C GLY A 101 22.38 10.35 -23.24
N LYS A 102 21.38 10.37 -22.35
CA LYS A 102 20.99 9.21 -21.53
C LYS A 102 19.75 8.52 -22.10
N LYS A 103 19.76 7.17 -22.08
CA LYS A 103 18.62 6.34 -22.52
C LYS A 103 17.57 6.09 -21.43
N ARG A 104 17.89 6.41 -20.17
CA ARG A 104 17.04 6.20 -18.99
C ARG A 104 17.32 7.29 -17.94
N PRO A 105 16.34 7.68 -17.12
CA PRO A 105 16.58 8.56 -15.97
C PRO A 105 17.43 7.82 -14.92
N THR A 106 18.14 8.57 -14.08
CA THR A 106 18.87 8.00 -12.94
C THR A 106 17.90 7.65 -11.81
N ALA A 107 18.22 6.66 -10.98
CA ALA A 107 17.38 6.30 -9.83
C ALA A 107 17.15 7.48 -8.88
N ALA A 108 18.17 8.32 -8.69
CA ALA A 108 18.05 9.56 -7.92
C ALA A 108 17.02 10.54 -8.52
N HIS A 109 17.04 10.74 -9.84
CA HIS A 109 16.10 11.62 -10.50
C HIS A 109 14.67 11.08 -10.46
N VAL A 110 14.50 9.76 -10.64
CA VAL A 110 13.17 9.13 -10.53
C VAL A 110 12.65 9.27 -9.09
N SER A 111 13.47 9.00 -8.06
CA SER A 111 13.07 9.16 -6.65
C SER A 111 12.69 10.60 -6.31
N GLU A 112 13.47 11.58 -6.79
CA GLU A 112 13.17 13.00 -6.56
C GLU A 112 11.84 13.40 -7.20
N ARG A 113 11.63 13.08 -8.48
CA ARG A 113 10.37 13.36 -9.19
C ARG A 113 9.18 12.64 -8.55
N PHE A 114 9.38 11.41 -8.12
CA PHE A 114 8.36 10.64 -7.43
C PHE A 114 7.97 11.30 -6.10
N GLY A 115 8.95 11.75 -5.31
CA GLY A 115 8.72 12.50 -4.08
C GLY A 115 8.00 13.82 -4.31
N GLN A 116 8.36 14.57 -5.37
CA GLN A 116 7.66 15.79 -5.77
C GLN A 116 6.20 15.53 -6.15
N ASN A 117 5.91 14.44 -6.88
CA ASN A 117 4.54 14.07 -7.24
C ASN A 117 3.73 13.68 -5.99
N LEU A 118 4.33 12.96 -5.05
CA LEU A 118 3.71 12.64 -3.77
C LEU A 118 3.36 13.89 -2.98
N ASP A 119 4.30 14.85 -2.87
CA ASP A 119 4.08 16.11 -2.18
C ASP A 119 3.02 16.98 -2.88
N ALA A 120 3.05 17.05 -4.21
CA ALA A 120 1.99 17.73 -4.98
C ALA A 120 0.61 17.11 -4.75
N PHE A 121 0.53 15.79 -4.54
CA PHE A 121 -0.73 15.08 -4.37
C PHE A 121 -1.26 15.14 -2.92
N TYR A 122 -0.42 14.83 -1.94
CA TYR A 122 -0.79 14.67 -0.53
C TYR A 122 -0.33 15.81 0.39
N GLY A 123 0.50 16.73 -0.09
CA GLY A 123 1.01 17.87 0.67
C GLY A 123 -0.14 18.67 1.28
N GLY A 124 -0.03 18.96 2.59
CA GLY A 124 -1.08 19.62 3.36
C GLY A 124 -2.31 18.76 3.70
N ARG A 125 -2.39 17.51 3.22
CA ARG A 125 -3.55 16.62 3.38
C ARG A 125 -3.23 15.31 4.08
N VAL A 126 -1.98 15.09 4.47
CA VAL A 126 -1.54 13.86 5.14
C VAL A 126 -2.34 13.59 6.42
N ASP A 127 -2.71 14.64 7.17
CA ASP A 127 -3.50 14.50 8.40
C ASP A 127 -4.90 13.93 8.15
N GLU A 128 -5.49 14.14 6.97
CA GLU A 128 -6.76 13.50 6.59
C GLU A 128 -6.61 11.98 6.56
N VAL A 129 -5.48 11.50 6.03
CA VAL A 129 -5.17 10.07 5.92
C VAL A 129 -4.88 9.46 7.29
N LEU A 130 -4.06 10.13 8.09
CA LEU A 130 -3.61 9.61 9.39
C LEU A 130 -4.73 9.56 10.43
N ASN A 131 -5.65 10.53 10.38
CA ASN A 131 -6.73 10.69 11.36
C ASN A 131 -8.09 10.28 10.81
N HIS A 132 -8.12 9.52 9.70
CA HIS A 132 -9.39 9.12 9.11
C HIS A 132 -10.22 8.29 10.12
N PRO A 133 -11.49 8.66 10.39
CA PRO A 133 -12.25 8.11 11.52
C PRO A 133 -12.50 6.60 11.40
N ARG A 134 -12.69 6.12 10.16
CA ARG A 134 -13.11 4.74 9.87
C ARG A 134 -12.05 3.84 9.25
N TYR A 135 -11.33 4.35 8.25
CA TYR A 135 -10.30 3.61 7.54
C TYR A 135 -8.98 3.57 8.31
N ARG A 136 -8.34 2.40 8.31
CA ARG A 136 -7.01 2.18 8.88
C ARG A 136 -6.06 1.79 7.75
N LEU A 137 -5.15 2.69 7.42
CA LEU A 137 -4.23 2.50 6.30
C LEU A 137 -3.03 1.62 6.74
N HIS A 138 -2.68 0.66 5.91
CA HIS A 138 -1.49 -0.18 6.08
C HIS A 138 -0.67 -0.21 4.78
N ILE A 139 0.43 0.53 4.76
CA ILE A 139 1.37 0.56 3.63
C ILE A 139 2.38 -0.57 3.82
N VAL A 140 2.37 -1.53 2.90
CA VAL A 140 3.26 -2.68 2.91
C VAL A 140 4.48 -2.39 2.03
N THR A 141 5.66 -2.52 2.62
CA THR A 141 6.95 -2.37 1.94
C THR A 141 7.82 -3.61 2.15
N SER A 142 8.82 -3.78 1.28
CA SER A 142 9.78 -4.89 1.37
C SER A 142 11.18 -4.34 1.62
N ARG A 143 11.76 -4.68 2.76
CA ARG A 143 13.10 -4.22 3.15
C ARG A 143 14.13 -5.32 2.94
N GLY A 144 15.16 -5.03 2.14
CA GLY A 144 16.32 -5.90 1.98
C GLY A 144 17.15 -6.03 3.26
N ARG A 145 17.62 -7.26 3.52
CA ARG A 145 18.50 -7.61 4.66
C ARG A 145 19.83 -8.16 4.15
N HIS A 146 20.85 -8.13 5.02
CA HIS A 146 22.19 -8.63 4.71
C HIS A 146 22.75 -8.06 3.40
N MET A 147 23.00 -8.91 2.41
CA MET A 147 23.51 -8.51 1.08
C MET A 147 22.55 -7.61 0.31
N LEU A 148 21.26 -7.63 0.64
CA LEU A 148 20.22 -6.77 0.06
C LEU A 148 20.01 -5.48 0.85
N ARG A 149 20.78 -5.21 1.92
CA ARG A 149 20.59 -4.02 2.77
C ARG A 149 20.91 -2.72 2.02
N ARG A 150 21.83 -2.77 1.06
CA ARG A 150 22.22 -1.64 0.20
C ARG A 150 22.25 -2.11 -1.23
N GLU A 151 21.79 -1.26 -2.15
CA GLU A 151 21.94 -1.54 -3.56
C GLU A 151 23.42 -1.57 -3.93
N HIS A 152 23.83 -2.63 -4.63
CA HIS A 152 25.18 -2.80 -5.14
C HIS A 152 25.14 -3.59 -6.45
N GLY A 153 25.94 -3.17 -7.44
CA GLY A 153 25.89 -3.73 -8.80
C GLY A 153 26.09 -5.26 -8.87
N LEU A 154 26.81 -5.84 -7.90
CA LEU A 154 27.04 -7.29 -7.81
C LEU A 154 26.32 -7.97 -6.65
N ALA A 155 26.19 -7.30 -5.50
CA ALA A 155 25.62 -7.95 -4.31
C ALA A 155 24.09 -8.03 -4.38
N THR A 156 23.44 -7.08 -5.07
CA THR A 156 21.99 -7.10 -5.27
C THR A 156 21.54 -8.28 -6.13
N PRO A 157 22.11 -8.54 -7.33
CA PRO A 157 21.78 -9.74 -8.10
C PRO A 157 22.06 -11.05 -7.34
N LEU A 158 23.20 -11.16 -6.66
CA LEU A 158 23.55 -12.35 -5.88
C LEU A 158 22.61 -12.56 -4.68
N GLY A 159 22.22 -11.49 -3.99
CA GLY A 159 21.25 -11.54 -2.91
C GLY A 159 19.85 -11.96 -3.41
N TYR A 160 19.42 -11.48 -4.57
CA TYR A 160 18.15 -11.92 -5.18
C TYR A 160 18.21 -13.37 -5.65
N LEU A 161 19.34 -13.83 -6.18
CA LEU A 161 19.54 -15.25 -6.51
C LEU A 161 19.44 -16.12 -5.26
N GLY A 162 20.09 -15.73 -4.16
CA GLY A 162 19.97 -16.42 -2.87
C GLY A 162 18.54 -16.41 -2.31
N ALA A 163 17.84 -15.27 -2.41
CA ALA A 163 16.43 -15.16 -2.03
C ALA A 163 15.53 -16.07 -2.88
N PHE A 164 15.78 -16.16 -4.19
CA PHE A 164 15.05 -17.05 -5.09
C PHE A 164 15.27 -18.52 -4.74
N LEU A 165 16.52 -18.95 -4.59
CA LEU A 165 16.88 -20.34 -4.23
C LEU A 165 16.35 -20.74 -2.84
N THR A 166 16.31 -19.81 -1.88
CA THR A 166 15.74 -20.11 -0.56
C THR A 166 14.21 -20.17 -0.60
N ASN A 167 13.54 -19.35 -1.42
CA ASN A 167 12.11 -19.40 -1.61
C ASN A 167 11.62 -20.69 -2.29
N THR A 168 12.43 -21.27 -3.20
CA THR A 168 12.09 -22.55 -3.84
C THR A 168 12.17 -23.73 -2.87
N VAL A 169 13.06 -23.68 -1.87
CA VAL A 169 13.22 -24.74 -0.87
C VAL A 169 12.21 -24.59 0.27
N HIS A 170 12.09 -23.39 0.87
CA HIS A 170 11.15 -23.14 1.95
C HIS A 170 10.71 -21.68 1.96
N ARG A 171 9.43 -21.44 1.66
CA ARG A 171 8.87 -20.09 1.53
C ARG A 171 9.19 -19.17 2.72
N LYS A 172 9.12 -19.67 3.97
CA LYS A 172 9.44 -18.85 5.17
C LYS A 172 10.92 -18.45 5.28
N ALA A 173 11.83 -19.14 4.59
CA ALA A 173 13.27 -18.83 4.61
C ALA A 173 13.60 -17.51 3.89
N LEU A 174 12.69 -17.00 3.04
CA LEU A 174 12.82 -15.65 2.45
C LEU A 174 12.93 -14.55 3.52
N GLY A 175 12.41 -14.79 4.73
CA GLY A 175 12.52 -13.88 5.87
C GLY A 175 13.97 -13.60 6.33
N ALA A 176 14.93 -14.43 5.90
CA ALA A 176 16.35 -14.15 6.05
C ALA A 176 16.77 -12.98 5.16
N TRP A 177 16.24 -12.87 3.94
CA TRP A 177 16.66 -11.90 2.92
C TRP A 177 15.80 -10.64 2.88
N LEU A 178 14.50 -10.78 3.14
CA LEU A 178 13.52 -9.72 3.07
C LEU A 178 12.73 -9.63 4.38
N GLU A 179 12.48 -8.41 4.82
CA GLU A 179 11.59 -8.08 5.94
C GLU A 179 10.37 -7.34 5.40
N ARG A 180 9.17 -7.81 5.75
CA ARG A 180 7.93 -7.07 5.50
C ARG A 180 7.87 -5.93 6.52
N VAL A 181 7.89 -4.69 6.06
CA VAL A 181 7.67 -3.53 6.94
C VAL A 181 6.30 -2.96 6.59
N VAL A 182 5.41 -2.96 7.58
CA VAL A 182 4.04 -2.43 7.45
C VAL A 182 3.95 -1.14 8.22
N PHE A 183 3.75 -0.03 7.51
CA PHE A 183 3.47 1.26 8.13
C PHE A 183 1.96 1.38 8.31
N SER A 184 1.51 1.47 9.55
CA SER A 184 0.08 1.44 9.89
C SER A 184 -0.35 2.76 10.50
N SER A 185 -1.48 3.31 10.06
CA SER A 185 -2.08 4.49 10.67
C SER A 185 -2.30 4.27 12.18
N PRO A 186 -2.35 5.35 12.97
CA PRO A 186 -2.75 5.26 14.37
C PRO A 186 -4.11 4.59 14.51
N ASP A 187 -4.33 3.89 15.62
CA ASP A 187 -5.68 3.47 15.97
C ASP A 187 -6.39 4.59 16.73
N ALA A 188 -7.56 5.00 16.24
CA ALA A 188 -8.38 6.02 16.88
C ALA A 188 -9.17 5.49 18.10
N VAL A 189 -9.03 4.20 18.45
CA VAL A 189 -9.70 3.58 19.61
C VAL A 189 -8.93 3.90 20.89
N GLY A 190 -8.95 5.17 21.28
CA GLY A 190 -8.40 5.69 22.52
C GLY A 190 -9.36 6.67 23.19
N THR A 191 -10.64 6.31 23.33
CA THR A 191 -11.60 7.08 24.16
C THR A 191 -11.45 6.66 25.61
N GLY A 192 -10.36 7.09 26.26
CA GLY A 192 -10.06 6.84 27.67
C GLY A 192 -8.99 7.80 28.17
N ALA A 193 -8.96 8.06 29.48
CA ALA A 193 -8.10 9.05 30.14
C ALA A 193 -6.58 8.80 30.04
N ASP A 194 -6.14 7.77 29.31
CA ASP A 194 -4.73 7.43 29.06
C ASP A 194 -4.31 7.84 27.64
N ALA A 195 -4.57 9.11 27.29
CA ALA A 195 -4.07 9.73 26.07
C ALA A 195 -2.56 9.97 26.17
N ALA A 196 -1.73 8.95 25.92
CA ALA A 196 -0.27 9.15 25.88
C ALA A 196 0.53 8.22 24.96
N THR A 197 -0.08 7.29 24.20
CA THR A 197 0.69 6.53 23.20
C THR A 197 -0.15 6.22 21.96
N LEU A 198 0.19 6.89 20.84
CA LEU A 198 -0.32 6.51 19.52
C LEU A 198 0.18 5.10 19.21
N ALA A 199 -0.72 4.11 19.26
CA ALA A 199 -0.45 2.74 18.86
C ALA A 199 -0.82 2.55 17.39
N CYS A 200 -0.14 1.61 16.72
CA CYS A 200 -0.52 1.23 15.37
C CYS A 200 -1.88 0.51 15.38
N ALA A 201 -2.72 0.77 14.38
CA ALA A 201 -3.89 -0.08 14.12
C ALA A 201 -3.49 -1.55 13.97
N ALA A 202 -4.28 -2.46 14.55
CA ALA A 202 -3.99 -3.90 14.49
C ALA A 202 -3.89 -4.39 13.03
N LEU A 203 -2.94 -5.30 12.77
CA LEU A 203 -2.80 -5.86 11.42
C LEU A 203 -3.95 -6.83 11.12
N PRO A 204 -4.62 -6.71 9.97
CA PRO A 204 -5.74 -7.57 9.61
C PRO A 204 -5.30 -8.93 9.03
N PHE A 205 -4.05 -9.34 9.24
CA PHE A 205 -3.48 -10.57 8.71
C PHE A 205 -2.40 -11.14 9.64
N ALA A 206 -2.19 -12.46 9.55
CA ALA A 206 -1.16 -13.15 10.31
C ALA A 206 0.26 -12.77 9.85
N THR A 207 1.20 -12.75 10.79
CA THR A 207 2.60 -12.35 10.56
C THR A 207 3.61 -13.48 10.79
N SER A 208 3.15 -14.70 10.99
CA SER A 208 3.98 -15.88 11.27
C SER A 208 4.59 -16.54 10.03
N ASP A 209 4.29 -16.02 8.84
CA ASP A 209 4.76 -16.48 7.54
C ASP A 209 6.14 -15.91 7.18
N TYR A 210 6.39 -14.65 7.53
CA TYR A 210 7.64 -13.92 7.27
C TYR A 210 7.97 -12.96 8.39
N ARG A 211 9.26 -12.64 8.54
CA ARG A 211 9.71 -11.58 9.44
C ARG A 211 8.97 -10.28 9.08
N THR A 212 8.16 -9.81 10.01
CA THR A 212 7.31 -8.65 9.85
C THR A 212 7.59 -7.64 10.94
N ARG A 213 7.81 -6.40 10.56
CA ARG A 213 7.89 -5.26 11.46
C ARG A 213 6.71 -4.34 11.18
N GLN A 214 6.01 -3.94 12.22
CA GLN A 214 5.02 -2.87 12.13
C GLN A 214 5.63 -1.57 12.62
N VAL A 215 5.32 -0.46 11.93
CA VAL A 215 5.81 0.89 12.25
C VAL A 215 4.60 1.82 12.26
N LEU A 216 4.55 2.74 13.22
CA LEU A 216 3.51 3.76 13.27
C LEU A 216 3.69 4.70 12.07
N LEU A 217 2.62 4.90 11.30
CA LEU A 217 2.58 5.86 10.22
C LEU A 217 2.31 7.24 10.82
N ASP A 218 3.17 8.19 10.50
CA ASP A 218 3.07 9.59 10.94
C ASP A 218 3.38 10.53 9.75
N ALA A 219 3.21 11.84 9.96
CA ALA A 219 3.45 12.82 8.92
C ALA A 219 4.90 12.83 8.40
N GLY A 220 5.87 12.48 9.26
CA GLY A 220 7.29 12.45 8.92
C GLY A 220 7.69 11.22 8.10
N ASN A 221 6.93 10.14 8.15
CA ASN A 221 7.24 8.90 7.45
C ASN A 221 6.21 8.48 6.37
N PHE A 222 5.09 9.21 6.22
CA PHE A 222 4.06 8.93 5.23
C PHE A 222 4.56 8.91 3.78
N MET A 223 5.16 10.01 3.32
CA MET A 223 5.67 10.09 1.94
C MET A 223 6.79 9.07 1.68
N PRO A 224 7.81 8.93 2.57
CA PRO A 224 8.82 7.88 2.43
C PRO A 224 8.22 6.46 2.39
N ALA A 225 7.18 6.17 3.17
CA ALA A 225 6.53 4.86 3.17
C ALA A 225 5.83 4.58 1.84
N LEU A 226 5.09 5.55 1.30
CA LEU A 226 4.46 5.44 -0.02
C LEU A 226 5.51 5.23 -1.13
N GLN A 227 6.59 6.01 -1.12
CA GLN A 227 7.69 5.86 -2.08
C GLN A 227 8.38 4.50 -1.96
N ALA A 228 8.69 4.05 -0.74
CA ALA A 228 9.29 2.74 -0.49
C ALA A 228 8.37 1.59 -0.95
N SER A 229 7.03 1.76 -0.86
CA SER A 229 6.07 0.77 -1.36
C SER A 229 6.10 0.60 -2.89
N CYS A 230 6.59 1.62 -3.60
CA CYS A 230 6.77 1.63 -5.06
C CYS A 230 8.20 1.29 -5.49
N SER A 231 9.13 1.06 -4.56
CA SER A 231 10.53 0.81 -4.88
C SER A 231 10.67 -0.41 -5.79
N ILE A 232 11.23 -0.18 -6.97
CA ILE A 232 11.69 -1.21 -7.89
C ILE A 232 13.22 -1.12 -7.87
N PRO A 233 13.92 -2.25 -7.63
CA PRO A 233 15.38 -2.25 -7.58
C PRO A 233 15.99 -1.57 -8.82
N PHE A 234 16.99 -0.73 -8.59
CA PHE A 234 17.70 0.04 -9.62
C PHE A 234 16.89 1.16 -10.32
N VAL A 235 15.61 1.34 -9.98
CA VAL A 235 14.74 2.38 -10.55
C VAL A 235 14.48 3.50 -9.54
N LEU A 236 14.46 3.18 -8.25
CA LEU A 236 14.25 4.13 -7.14
C LEU A 236 15.31 3.89 -6.06
N GLN A 237 15.82 4.98 -5.48
CA GLN A 237 16.65 5.00 -4.26
C GLN A 237 15.86 5.53 -3.06
#